data_AF-A0A7Y2MVT8-F1
#
_entry.id   AF-A0A7Y2MVT8-F1
#
_cell.length_a   1.000
_cell.length_b   1.000
_cell.length_c   1.000
_cell.angle_alpha   90.00
_cell.angle_beta   90.00
_cell.angle_gamma   90.00
#
_symmetry.space_group_name_H-M   'P 1'
#
loop_
_entity.id
_entity.type
_entity.pdbx_description
1 polymer ?
#
loop_
_entity_poly.entity_id
_entity_poly.type
_entity_poly.pdbx_seq_one_letter_code
_entity_poly.pdbx_strand_id
1 'polypeptide(L)'
;MSEETGGAFDAVDAAVGRAVARVRELEARARAADERVAEVEVLLEKMASGEENPVQMKDELDRLQRENVDLRGRLDRGREGVERLLARIRFLEEQR
;
A
#
# COMPACT_ATOMS: atom_id res chain seq x y z
N MET A 1 23.18 31.79 10.29
CA MET A 1 22.41 30.64 10.84
C MET A 1 21.08 30.40 10.12
N SER A 2 20.72 31.18 9.09
CA SER A 2 19.43 31.03 8.39
C SER A 2 19.49 30.16 7.12
N GLU A 3 20.66 29.74 6.66
CA GLU A 3 20.83 28.91 5.45
C GLU A 3 20.79 27.40 5.74
N GLU A 4 21.23 26.94 6.92
CA GLU A 4 21.20 25.51 7.28
C GLU A 4 19.78 24.96 7.47
N THR A 5 18.84 25.79 7.94
CA THR A 5 17.44 25.39 8.15
C THR A 5 16.65 25.23 6.85
N GLY A 6 17.02 25.94 5.78
CA GLY A 6 16.41 25.80 4.46
C GLY A 6 16.73 24.44 3.81
N GLY A 7 18.00 24.03 3.85
CA GLY A 7 18.42 22.73 3.28
C GLY A 7 17.83 21.52 4.00
N ALA A 8 17.60 21.62 5.32
CA ALA A 8 16.94 20.56 6.09
C ALA A 8 15.45 20.42 5.72
N PHE A 9 14.77 21.53 5.43
CA PHE A 9 13.37 21.54 5.01
C PHE A 9 13.21 20.94 3.60
N ASP A 10 14.05 21.34 2.64
CA ASP A 10 14.02 20.83 1.27
C ASP A 10 14.30 19.31 1.20
N ALA A 11 15.21 18.82 2.04
CA ALA A 11 15.51 17.38 2.12
C ALA A 11 14.31 16.56 2.64
N VAL A 12 13.53 17.12 3.57
CA VAL A 12 12.33 16.49 4.12
C VAL A 12 11.17 16.57 3.15
N ASP A 13 10.98 17.70 2.47
CA ASP A 13 9.94 17.84 1.44
C ASP A 13 10.15 16.83 0.30
N ALA A 14 11.40 16.68 -0.16
CA ALA A 14 11.75 15.64 -1.13
C ALA A 14 11.51 14.22 -0.60
N ALA A 15 11.72 13.96 0.70
CA ALA A 15 11.45 12.67 1.31
C ALA A 15 9.95 12.37 1.41
N VAL A 16 9.12 13.37 1.75
CA VAL A 16 7.67 13.25 1.78
C VAL A 16 7.12 13.05 0.36
N GLY A 17 7.61 13.79 -0.62
CA GLY A 17 7.25 13.58 -2.03
C GLY A 17 7.49 12.14 -2.49
N ARG A 18 8.65 11.55 -2.14
CA ARG A 18 8.94 10.13 -2.42
C ARG A 18 8.03 9.18 -1.67
N ALA A 19 7.71 9.46 -0.41
CA ALA A 19 6.82 8.63 0.40
C ALA A 19 5.39 8.63 -0.16
N VAL A 20 4.86 9.80 -0.55
CA VAL A 20 3.54 9.94 -1.17
C VAL A 20 3.49 9.21 -2.52
N ALA A 21 4.52 9.35 -3.36
CA ALA A 21 4.62 8.60 -4.62
C ALA A 21 4.60 7.09 -4.37
N ARG A 22 5.31 6.63 -3.33
CA ARG A 22 5.35 5.22 -2.96
C ARG A 22 4.01 4.70 -2.45
N VAL A 23 3.29 5.47 -1.66
CA VAL A 23 1.93 5.11 -1.19
C VAL A 23 0.98 4.97 -2.37
N ARG A 24 0.98 5.92 -3.31
CA ARG A 24 0.13 5.84 -4.52
C ARG A 24 0.41 4.61 -5.37
N GLU A 25 1.69 4.24 -5.53
CA GLU A 25 2.06 3.02 -6.24
C GLU A 25 1.54 1.76 -5.52
N LEU A 26 1.65 1.72 -4.19
CA LEU A 26 1.16 0.60 -3.40
C LEU A 26 -0.37 0.50 -3.43
N GLU A 27 -1.09 1.62 -3.39
CA GLU A 27 -2.55 1.65 -3.55
C GLU A 27 -2.98 1.13 -4.93
N ALA A 28 -2.29 1.53 -5.99
CA ALA A 28 -2.56 1.03 -7.33
C ALA A 28 -2.33 -0.49 -7.42
N ARG A 29 -1.25 -0.99 -6.80
CA ARG A 29 -0.97 -2.44 -6.74
C ARG A 29 -2.00 -3.20 -5.90
N ALA A 30 -2.48 -2.62 -4.81
CA ALA A 30 -3.53 -3.22 -3.99
C ALA A 30 -4.85 -3.32 -4.76
N ARG A 31 -5.25 -2.25 -5.48
CA ARG A 31 -6.43 -2.29 -6.35
C ARG A 31 -6.32 -3.36 -7.42
N ALA A 32 -5.18 -3.44 -8.10
CA ALA A 32 -4.94 -4.48 -9.11
C ALA A 32 -4.97 -5.90 -8.52
N ALA A 33 -4.54 -6.08 -7.27
CA ALA A 33 -4.64 -7.36 -6.57
C ALA A 33 -6.10 -7.69 -6.21
N ASP A 34 -6.87 -6.71 -5.74
CA ASP A 34 -8.30 -6.90 -5.42
C ASP A 34 -9.11 -7.21 -6.70
N GLU A 35 -8.83 -6.55 -7.83
CA GLU A 35 -9.43 -6.85 -9.14
C GLU A 35 -9.13 -8.29 -9.58
N ARG A 36 -7.88 -8.75 -9.40
CA ARG A 36 -7.49 -10.14 -9.69
C ARG A 36 -8.21 -11.15 -8.80
N VAL A 37 -8.40 -10.83 -7.52
CA VAL A 37 -9.16 -11.69 -6.60
C VAL A 37 -10.61 -11.82 -7.08
N ALA A 38 -11.25 -10.72 -7.46
CA ALA A 38 -12.61 -10.74 -7.99
C ALA A 38 -12.71 -11.55 -9.29
N GLU A 39 -11.71 -11.46 -10.17
CA GLU A 39 -11.66 -12.26 -11.40
C GLU A 39 -11.53 -13.76 -11.12
N VAL A 40 -10.72 -14.14 -10.13
CA VAL A 40 -10.59 -15.53 -9.65
C VAL A 40 -11.89 -16.02 -9.01
N GLU A 41 -12.60 -15.19 -8.25
CA GLU A 41 -13.91 -15.54 -7.67
C GLU A 41 -14.96 -15.82 -8.75
N VAL A 42 -14.98 -15.05 -9.83
CA VAL A 42 -15.87 -15.30 -10.98
C VAL A 42 -15.50 -16.60 -11.70
N LEU A 43 -14.21 -16.90 -11.84
CA LEU A 43 -13.76 -18.17 -12.41
C LEU A 43 -14.15 -19.35 -11.53
N LEU A 44 -13.98 -19.23 -10.21
CA LEU A 44 -14.41 -20.22 -9.21
C LEU A 44 -15.91 -20.52 -9.31
N GLU A 45 -16.76 -19.50 -9.46
CA GLU A 45 -18.21 -19.65 -9.58
C GLU A 45 -18.60 -20.39 -10.87
N LYS A 46 -17.93 -20.07 -11.98
CA LYS A 46 -18.07 -20.82 -13.25
C LYS A 46 -17.56 -22.25 -13.12
N MET A 47 -16.52 -22.47 -12.33
CA MET A 47 -15.90 -23.78 -12.18
C MET A 47 -16.68 -24.73 -11.26
N ALA A 48 -17.35 -24.20 -10.23
CA ALA A 48 -18.31 -24.94 -9.41
C ALA A 48 -19.49 -25.50 -10.24
N SER A 49 -19.70 -24.98 -11.46
CA SER A 49 -20.61 -25.55 -12.45
C SER A 49 -20.09 -26.82 -13.15
N GLY A 50 -18.82 -27.21 -12.95
CA GLY A 50 -18.29 -28.55 -13.24
C GLY A 50 -17.05 -28.68 -14.13
N GLU A 51 -16.26 -27.62 -14.39
CA GLU A 51 -15.19 -27.66 -15.42
C GLU A 51 -13.72 -27.79 -14.92
N GLU A 52 -13.39 -27.58 -13.64
CA GLU A 52 -12.00 -27.75 -13.11
C GLU A 52 -11.98 -28.16 -11.60
N ASN A 53 -10.80 -28.53 -11.06
CA ASN A 53 -10.63 -29.21 -9.76
C ASN A 53 -10.69 -28.25 -8.53
N PRO A 54 -11.71 -28.32 -7.65
CA PRO A 54 -11.95 -27.37 -6.56
C PRO A 54 -10.85 -27.28 -5.48
N VAL A 55 -10.05 -28.34 -5.31
CA VAL A 55 -9.06 -28.42 -4.23
C VAL A 55 -7.85 -27.52 -4.51
N GLN A 56 -7.30 -27.58 -5.72
CA GLN A 56 -6.12 -26.79 -6.10
C GLN A 56 -6.41 -25.28 -6.12
N MET A 57 -7.65 -24.93 -6.46
CA MET A 57 -8.09 -23.54 -6.45
C MET A 57 -8.29 -22.97 -5.03
N LYS A 58 -8.78 -23.77 -4.09
CA LYS A 58 -8.89 -23.35 -2.70
C LYS A 58 -7.51 -23.04 -2.10
N ASP A 59 -6.52 -23.89 -2.40
CA ASP A 59 -5.15 -23.67 -1.94
C ASP A 59 -4.55 -22.37 -2.51
N GLU A 60 -4.84 -22.06 -3.78
CA GLU A 60 -4.41 -20.82 -4.41
C GLU A 60 -5.15 -19.59 -3.87
N LEU A 61 -6.47 -19.69 -3.61
CA LEU A 61 -7.24 -18.62 -2.97
C LEU A 61 -6.69 -18.33 -1.57
N ASP A 62 -6.42 -19.36 -0.77
CA ASP A 62 -5.84 -19.21 0.56
C ASP A 62 -4.43 -18.60 0.50
N ARG A 63 -3.65 -18.90 -0.55
CA ARG A 63 -2.35 -18.26 -0.80
C ARG A 63 -2.52 -16.78 -1.11
N LEU A 64 -3.41 -16.43 -2.04
CA LEU A 64 -3.66 -15.05 -2.45
C LEU A 64 -4.25 -14.20 -1.32
N GLN A 65 -5.15 -14.75 -0.51
CA GLN A 65 -5.69 -14.07 0.67
C GLN A 65 -4.61 -13.76 1.70
N ARG A 66 -3.72 -14.72 1.99
CA ARG A 66 -2.57 -14.48 2.89
C ARG A 66 -1.65 -13.38 2.35
N GLU A 67 -1.37 -13.39 1.05
CA GLU A 67 -0.57 -12.37 0.40
C GLU A 67 -1.24 -10.99 0.47
N ASN A 68 -2.56 -10.91 0.28
CA ASN A 68 -3.32 -9.67 0.39
C ASN A 68 -3.27 -9.10 1.82
N VAL A 69 -3.40 -9.94 2.85
CA VAL A 69 -3.29 -9.53 4.26
C VAL A 69 -1.90 -8.95 4.57
N ASP A 70 -0.82 -9.60 4.11
CA ASP A 70 0.54 -9.05 4.29
C ASP A 70 0.70 -7.69 3.61
N LEU A 71 0.22 -7.58 2.36
CA LEU A 71 0.31 -6.34 1.59
C LEU A 71 -0.47 -5.19 2.26
N ARG A 72 -1.67 -5.46 2.79
CA ARG A 72 -2.45 -4.48 3.57
C ARG A 72 -1.70 -4.05 4.83
N GLY A 73 -1.13 -4.99 5.59
CA GLY A 73 -0.32 -4.66 6.78
C GLY A 73 0.95 -3.87 6.48
N ARG A 74 1.52 -3.99 5.26
CA ARG A 74 2.65 -3.15 4.82
C ARG A 74 2.19 -1.75 4.43
N LEU A 75 1.02 -1.62 3.81
CA LEU A 75 0.41 -0.34 3.48
C LEU A 75 0.10 0.47 4.74
N ASP A 76 -0.51 -0.15 5.75
CA ASP A 76 -0.85 0.52 7.01
C ASP A 76 0.39 1.06 7.72
N ARG A 77 1.45 0.26 7.83
CA ARG A 77 2.74 0.71 8.39
C ARG A 77 3.36 1.86 7.59
N GLY A 78 3.21 1.84 6.26
CA GLY A 78 3.66 2.93 5.39
C GLY A 78 2.89 4.22 5.65
N ARG A 79 1.56 4.12 5.78
CA ARG A 79 0.68 5.25 6.10
C ARG A 79 1.01 5.88 7.44
N GLU A 80 1.19 5.08 8.49
CA GLU A 80 1.61 5.58 9.80
C GLU A 80 2.96 6.32 9.74
N GLY A 81 3.89 5.84 8.91
CA GLY A 81 5.16 6.51 8.66
C GLY A 81 4.98 7.91 8.07
N VAL A 82 4.09 8.05 7.09
CA VAL A 82 3.75 9.34 6.47
C VAL A 82 3.08 10.28 7.47
N GLU A 83 2.14 9.77 8.27
CA GLU A 83 1.46 10.58 9.30
C GLU A 83 2.44 11.14 10.33
N ARG A 84 3.45 10.37 10.76
CA ARG A 84 4.53 10.85 11.63
C ARG A 84 5.37 11.95 10.98
N LEU A 85 5.72 11.79 9.70
CA LEU A 85 6.48 12.81 8.96
C LEU A 85 5.68 14.11 8.83
N LEU A 86 4.38 14.03 8.53
CA LEU A 86 3.49 15.19 8.47
C LEU A 86 3.35 15.90 9.83
N ALA A 87 3.26 15.14 10.92
CA ALA A 87 3.26 15.72 12.26
C ALA A 87 4.57 16.46 12.57
N ARG A 88 5.71 15.94 12.10
CA ARG A 88 7.01 16.59 12.25
C ARG A 88 7.11 17.87 11.43
N ILE A 89 6.55 17.90 10.22
CA ILE A 89 6.48 19.11 9.38
C ILE A 89 5.71 20.22 10.11
N ARG A 90 4.50 19.93 10.60
CA ARG A 90 3.67 20.92 11.32
C ARG A 90 4.39 21.50 12.53
N PHE A 91 5.06 20.66 13.32
CA PHE A 91 5.84 21.11 14.47
C PHE A 91 7.01 22.04 14.09
N LEU A 92 7.62 21.85 12.92
CA LEU A 92 8.68 22.72 12.43
C LEU A 92 8.13 24.04 11.87
N GLU A 93 6.96 24.00 11.23
CA GLU A 93 6.24 25.20 10.75
C GLU A 93 5.78 26.10 11.91
N GLU A 94 5.32 25.52 13.03
CA GLU A 94 4.88 26.24 14.23
C GLU A 94 6.03 26.88 15.03
N GLN A 95 7.28 26.47 14.80
CA GLN A 95 8.49 27.04 15.45
C GLN A 95 9.12 28.20 14.67
N ARG A 96 8.51 28.63 13.57
CA ARG A 96 8.94 29.76 12.73
C ARG A 96 8.17 31.03 13.11
#